data_AF-A0A2W5GHR0-F1
#
_entry.id   AF-A0A2W5GHR0-F1
#
_cell.length_a   1.000
_cell.length_b   1.000
_cell.length_c   1.000
_cell.angle_alpha   90.00
_cell.angle_beta   90.00
_cell.angle_gamma   90.00
#
_symmetry.space_group_name_H-M   'P 1'
#
loop_
_entity.id
_entity.type
_entity.pdbx_description
1 polymer ?
#
loop_
_entity_poly.entity_id
_entity_poly.type
_entity_poly.pdbx_seq_one_letter_code
_entity_poly.pdbx_strand_id
1 'polypeptide(L)'
;MQKLSMDDLNRISVEEFKDTEKIPLVIVLDNIRSMHNVGSVFRTSDAFLVNSIVLCGFTPRPPHRDINKTALGATETVTWQYSESTLDAVNHLKNEGYKIYGIEQVDNSIELEKFHLNKD
;
A
#
# COMPACT_ATOMS: atom_id res chain seq x y z
N MET A 1 -15.25 27.22 16.55
CA MET A 1 -14.24 26.52 15.75
C MET A 1 -14.62 26.64 14.28
N GLN A 2 -13.68 27.04 13.42
CA GLN A 2 -13.87 27.05 11.96
C GLN A 2 -13.24 25.79 11.35
N LYS A 3 -13.91 25.23 10.34
CA LYS A 3 -13.40 24.09 9.57
C LYS A 3 -12.42 24.60 8.52
N LEU A 4 -11.23 24.01 8.47
CA LEU A 4 -10.21 24.31 7.45
C LEU A 4 -10.69 23.89 6.06
N SER A 5 -10.36 24.67 5.04
CA SER A 5 -10.53 24.30 3.63
C SER A 5 -9.45 23.30 3.19
N MET A 6 -9.59 22.73 1.99
CA MET A 6 -8.58 21.80 1.46
C MET A 6 -7.24 22.48 1.22
N ASP A 7 -7.26 23.76 0.82
CA ASP A 7 -6.05 24.54 0.60
C ASP A 7 -5.33 24.87 1.93
N ASP A 8 -6.11 25.04 3.01
CA ASP A 8 -5.56 25.31 4.35
C ASP A 8 -4.86 24.11 5.00
N LEU A 9 -5.02 22.90 4.44
CA LEU A 9 -4.43 21.68 4.99
C LEU A 9 -2.92 21.53 4.68
N ASN A 10 -2.31 22.47 3.93
CA ASN A 10 -0.89 22.43 3.53
C ASN A 10 -0.44 21.05 3.02
N ARG A 11 -1.28 20.42 2.19
CA ARG A 11 -0.94 19.12 1.61
C ARG A 11 0.17 19.34 0.58
N ILE A 12 1.26 18.60 0.71
CA ILE A 12 2.32 18.58 -0.31
C ILE A 12 1.73 18.21 -1.67
N SER A 13 2.30 18.75 -2.75
CA SER A 13 1.82 18.47 -4.10
C SER A 13 1.99 16.99 -4.46
N VAL A 14 1.35 16.53 -5.54
CA VAL A 14 1.53 15.15 -6.02
C VAL A 14 3.00 14.90 -6.39
N GLU A 15 3.65 15.90 -6.98
CA GLU A 15 5.07 15.86 -7.32
C GLU A 15 5.96 15.81 -6.07
N GLU A 16 5.70 16.68 -5.09
CA GLU A 16 6.46 16.72 -3.83
C GLU A 16 6.26 15.44 -3.01
N PHE A 17 5.07 14.85 -3.07
CA PHE A 17 4.82 13.53 -2.50
C PHE A 17 5.71 12.48 -3.15
N LYS A 18 5.82 12.46 -4.48
CA LYS A 18 6.66 11.48 -5.21
C LYS A 18 8.15 11.63 -4.88
N ASP A 19 8.61 12.85 -4.63
CA ASP A 19 10.00 13.15 -4.29
C ASP A 19 10.32 12.99 -2.79
N THR A 20 9.30 12.81 -1.95
CA THR A 20 9.50 12.55 -0.51
C THR A 20 10.07 11.15 -0.28
N GLU A 21 11.06 11.05 0.62
CA GLU A 21 11.64 9.77 1.05
C GLU A 21 10.55 8.80 1.52
N LYS A 22 10.51 7.62 0.90
CA LYS A 22 9.53 6.57 1.18
C LYS A 22 10.07 5.60 2.21
N ILE A 23 9.18 5.07 3.04
CA ILE A 23 9.55 3.90 3.85
C ILE A 23 9.79 2.72 2.89
N PRO A 24 10.87 1.93 3.07
CA PRO A 24 11.22 0.82 2.17
C PRO A 24 10.31 -0.41 2.42
N LEU A 25 9.01 -0.20 2.26
CA LEU A 25 7.95 -1.16 2.46
C LEU A 25 7.15 -1.29 1.16
N VAL A 26 6.98 -2.52 0.70
CA VAL A 26 6.08 -2.87 -0.41
C VAL A 26 4.95 -3.72 0.15
N ILE A 27 3.71 -3.36 -0.21
CA ILE A 27 2.52 -4.10 0.22
C ILE A 27 2.02 -4.93 -0.96
N VAL A 28 1.95 -6.24 -0.81
CA VAL A 28 1.38 -7.16 -1.80
C VAL A 28 -0.05 -7.52 -1.38
N LEU A 29 -1.03 -7.15 -2.21
CA LEU A 29 -2.43 -7.49 -2.02
C LEU A 29 -2.76 -8.77 -2.79
N ASP A 30 -2.71 -9.89 -2.09
CA ASP A 30 -3.04 -11.21 -2.62
C ASP A 30 -4.56 -11.39 -2.73
N ASN A 31 -5.08 -11.37 -3.97
CA ASN A 31 -6.45 -11.77 -4.27
C ASN A 31 -7.53 -11.08 -3.38
N ILE A 32 -7.36 -9.79 -3.11
CA ILE A 32 -8.28 -9.00 -2.29
C ILE A 32 -9.53 -8.66 -3.10
N ARG A 33 -10.67 -9.22 -2.71
CA ARG A 33 -11.95 -9.00 -3.45
C ARG A 33 -12.57 -7.61 -3.24
N SER A 34 -12.43 -7.04 -2.04
CA SER A 34 -13.14 -5.81 -1.65
C SER A 34 -12.47 -4.56 -2.22
N MET A 35 -13.18 -3.85 -3.09
CA MET A 35 -12.73 -2.54 -3.63
C MET A 35 -12.54 -1.49 -2.53
N HIS A 36 -13.38 -1.51 -1.49
CA HIS A 36 -13.27 -0.62 -0.35
C HIS A 36 -12.00 -0.91 0.48
N ASN A 37 -11.63 -2.18 0.60
CA ASN A 37 -10.40 -2.55 1.30
C ASN A 37 -9.19 -2.13 0.47
N VAL A 38 -9.21 -2.36 -0.85
CA VAL A 38 -8.15 -1.89 -1.75
C VAL A 38 -7.96 -0.37 -1.60
N GLY A 39 -9.03 0.42 -1.69
CA GLY A 39 -8.91 1.87 -1.54
C GLY A 39 -8.51 2.31 -0.13
N SER A 40 -8.89 1.57 0.91
CA SER A 40 -8.42 1.85 2.28
C SER A 40 -6.92 1.58 2.43
N VAL A 41 -6.39 0.52 1.81
CA VAL A 41 -4.94 0.27 1.77
C VAL A 41 -4.22 1.39 1.05
N PHE A 42 -4.70 1.84 -0.12
CA PHE A 42 -4.14 3.02 -0.79
C PHE A 42 -4.09 4.25 0.12
N ARG A 43 -5.19 4.56 0.81
CA ARG A 43 -5.27 5.71 1.71
C ARG A 43 -4.30 5.62 2.89
N THR A 44 -4.15 4.43 3.48
CA THR A 44 -3.19 4.20 4.55
C THR A 44 -1.75 4.30 4.04
N SER A 45 -1.46 3.74 2.87
CA SER A 45 -0.15 3.82 2.23
C SER A 45 0.27 5.25 1.91
N ASP A 46 -0.66 6.09 1.46
CA ASP A 46 -0.44 7.53 1.23
C ASP A 46 -0.02 8.23 2.52
N ALA A 47 -0.75 7.99 3.62
CA ALA A 47 -0.50 8.61 4.91
C ALA A 47 0.85 8.21 5.54
N PHE A 48 1.33 6.99 5.28
CA PHE A 48 2.58 6.46 5.82
C PHE A 48 3.77 6.53 4.85
N LEU A 49 3.61 7.15 3.67
CA LEU A 49 4.66 7.23 2.65
C LEU A 49 5.23 5.86 2.25
N VAL A 50 4.36 4.85 2.13
CA VAL A 50 4.73 3.50 1.65
C VAL A 50 5.33 3.60 0.25
N ASN A 51 6.39 2.85 -0.03
CA ASN A 51 7.08 2.88 -1.32
C ASN A 51 6.17 2.45 -2.47
N SER A 52 5.55 1.27 -2.39
CA SER A 52 4.63 0.82 -3.43
C SER A 52 3.62 -0.25 -2.99
N ILE A 53 2.59 -0.44 -3.81
CA ILE A 53 1.59 -1.52 -3.67
C ILE A 53 1.65 -2.43 -4.91
N VAL A 54 1.59 -3.74 -4.71
CA VAL A 54 1.40 -4.72 -5.79
C VAL A 54 0.02 -5.33 -5.65
N LEU A 55 -0.84 -5.15 -6.64
CA LEU A 55 -2.17 -5.76 -6.70
C LEU A 55 -2.07 -7.09 -7.43
N CYS A 56 -2.47 -8.20 -6.79
CA CYS A 56 -2.30 -9.54 -7.35
C CYS A 56 -3.61 -10.26 -7.70
N GLY A 57 -3.57 -11.06 -8.76
CA GLY A 57 -4.66 -11.95 -9.16
C GLY A 57 -5.97 -11.21 -9.43
N PHE A 58 -7.06 -11.63 -8.79
CA PHE A 58 -8.37 -10.99 -9.02
C PHE A 58 -8.58 -9.68 -8.24
N THR A 59 -7.55 -9.13 -7.59
CA THR A 59 -7.64 -7.87 -6.85
C THR A 59 -8.11 -6.73 -7.78
N PRO A 60 -9.20 -6.01 -7.45
CA PRO A 60 -9.66 -4.85 -8.21
C PRO A 60 -8.59 -3.77 -8.30
N ARG A 61 -8.53 -3.09 -9.44
CA ARG A 61 -7.49 -2.11 -9.76
C ARG A 61 -8.10 -0.73 -10.01
N PRO A 62 -7.41 0.37 -9.66
CA PRO A 62 -7.74 1.69 -10.17
C PRO A 62 -7.62 1.73 -11.71
N PRO A 63 -8.40 2.58 -12.41
CA PRO A 63 -9.48 3.41 -11.87
C PRO A 63 -10.77 2.61 -11.64
N HIS A 64 -11.33 2.70 -10.43
CA HIS A 64 -12.66 2.16 -10.12
C HIS A 64 -13.36 3.05 -9.10
N ARG A 65 -14.65 3.36 -9.31
CA ARG A 65 -15.40 4.33 -8.48
C ARG A 65 -15.31 4.03 -6.99
N ASP A 66 -15.49 2.77 -6.62
CA ASP A 66 -15.54 2.38 -5.20
C ASP A 66 -14.17 2.34 -4.54
N ILE A 67 -13.09 2.10 -5.31
CA ILE A 67 -11.71 2.26 -4.83
C ILE A 67 -11.44 3.74 -4.59
N ASN A 68 -11.72 4.59 -5.59
CA ASN A 68 -11.47 6.03 -5.54
C ASN A 68 -12.20 6.70 -4.37
N LYS A 69 -13.45 6.30 -4.11
CA LYS A 69 -14.26 6.78 -3.00
C LYS A 69 -13.58 6.58 -1.63
N THR A 70 -12.86 5.48 -1.45
CA THR A 70 -12.15 5.16 -0.20
C THR A 70 -10.69 5.64 -0.19
N ALA A 71 -10.05 5.68 -1.35
CA ALA A 71 -8.65 6.09 -1.51
C ALA A 71 -8.44 7.61 -1.34
N LEU A 72 -9.47 8.43 -1.65
CA LEU A 72 -9.41 9.90 -1.50
C LEU A 72 -8.20 10.53 -2.21
N GLY A 73 -7.95 10.11 -3.45
CA GLY A 73 -6.84 10.59 -4.29
C GLY A 73 -5.54 9.79 -4.13
N ALA A 74 -5.43 8.91 -3.13
CA ALA A 74 -4.21 8.14 -2.88
C ALA A 74 -3.76 7.23 -4.04
N THR A 75 -4.66 6.89 -4.97
CA THR A 75 -4.32 6.12 -6.18
C THR A 75 -3.47 6.92 -7.18
N GLU A 76 -3.40 8.24 -7.03
CA GLU A 76 -2.64 9.16 -7.90
C GLU A 76 -1.22 9.42 -7.36
N THR A 77 -1.03 9.27 -6.05
CA THR A 77 0.21 9.57 -5.32
C THR A 77 1.02 8.32 -4.98
N VAL A 78 0.37 7.22 -4.58
CA VAL A 78 1.03 5.96 -4.23
C VAL A 78 1.40 5.19 -5.48
N THR A 79 2.68 4.87 -5.66
CA THR A 79 3.16 4.00 -6.73
C THR A 79 2.55 2.61 -6.58
N TRP A 80 2.00 2.06 -7.66
CA TRP A 80 1.46 0.70 -7.64
C TRP A 80 1.63 0.00 -8.98
N GLN A 81 1.63 -1.33 -8.93
CA GLN A 81 1.66 -2.18 -10.11
C GLN A 81 0.72 -3.37 -9.97
N TYR A 82 0.42 -4.04 -11.08
CA TYR A 82 -0.37 -5.26 -11.10
C TYR A 82 0.50 -6.46 -11.45
N SER A 83 0.28 -7.58 -10.76
CA SER A 83 0.82 -8.88 -11.13
C SER A 83 -0.31 -9.90 -11.23
N GLU A 84 -0.29 -10.74 -12.25
CA GLU A 84 -1.29 -11.81 -12.38
C GLU A 84 -1.14 -12.87 -11.27
N SER A 85 0.09 -13.09 -10.81
CA SER A 85 0.43 -14.08 -9.79
C SER A 85 1.08 -13.42 -8.58
N THR A 86 0.54 -13.74 -7.39
CA THR A 86 1.13 -13.35 -6.11
C THR A 86 2.52 -13.95 -5.95
N LEU A 87 2.71 -15.19 -6.40
CA LEU A 87 3.99 -15.87 -6.33
C LEU A 87 5.05 -15.17 -7.19
N ASP A 88 4.68 -14.72 -8.39
CA ASP A 88 5.61 -14.02 -9.29
C ASP A 88 6.01 -12.66 -8.69
N ALA A 89 5.05 -11.92 -8.12
CA ALA A 89 5.31 -10.67 -7.42
C ALA A 89 6.28 -10.87 -6.24
N VAL A 90 6.03 -11.87 -5.41
CA VAL A 90 6.88 -12.19 -4.25
C VAL A 90 8.28 -12.62 -4.68
N ASN A 91 8.40 -13.47 -5.70
CA ASN A 91 9.69 -13.91 -6.21
C ASN A 91 10.50 -12.75 -6.80
N HIS A 92 9.85 -11.85 -7.53
CA HIS A 92 10.47 -10.64 -8.05
C HIS A 92 11.01 -9.76 -6.91
N LEU A 93 10.19 -9.42 -5.92
CA LEU A 93 10.61 -8.61 -4.77
C LEU A 93 11.74 -9.28 -3.97
N LYS A 94 11.70 -10.61 -3.81
CA LYS A 94 12.77 -11.36 -3.17
C LYS A 94 14.10 -11.25 -3.93
N ASN A 95 14.06 -11.28 -5.26
CA ASN A 95 15.25 -11.10 -6.10
C ASN A 95 15.79 -9.66 -6.05
N GLU A 96 14.94 -8.68 -5.75
CA GLU A 96 15.35 -7.29 -5.47
C GLU A 96 15.93 -7.09 -4.07
N GLY A 97 15.95 -8.14 -3.23
CA GLY A 97 16.51 -8.10 -1.88
C GLY A 97 15.51 -7.80 -0.78
N TYR A 98 14.21 -7.73 -1.07
CA TYR A 98 13.20 -7.55 -0.03
C TYR A 98 13.05 -8.80 0.84
N LYS A 99 12.93 -8.58 2.15
CA LYS A 99 12.51 -9.60 3.10
C LYS A 99 10.99 -9.74 3.07
N ILE A 100 10.51 -10.96 2.86
CA ILE A 100 9.09 -11.25 2.69
C ILE A 100 8.46 -11.67 4.01
N TYR A 101 7.33 -11.06 4.35
CA TYR A 101 6.51 -11.40 5.51
C TYR A 101 5.07 -11.67 5.06
N GLY A 102 4.56 -12.87 5.35
CA GLY A 102 3.14 -13.20 5.16
C GLY A 102 2.35 -12.82 6.40
N ILE A 103 1.18 -12.19 6.20
CA ILE A 103 0.25 -11.87 7.30
C ILE A 103 -0.87 -12.90 7.27
N GLU A 104 -0.79 -13.89 8.16
CA GLU A 104 -1.78 -14.97 8.25
C GLU A 104 -1.85 -15.55 9.68
N GLN A 105 -3.02 -16.07 10.04
CA GLN A 105 -3.26 -16.80 11.28
C GLN A 105 -2.94 -18.29 11.09
N VAL A 106 -1.75 -18.69 11.54
CA VAL A 106 -1.30 -20.10 11.54
C VAL A 106 -0.65 -20.45 12.87
N ASP A 107 -0.58 -21.74 13.19
CA ASP A 107 -0.05 -22.30 14.45
C ASP A 107 1.41 -21.93 14.77
N ASN A 108 2.15 -21.40 13.80
CA ASN A 108 3.55 -20.99 13.93
C ASN A 108 3.81 -19.53 13.51
N SER A 109 2.78 -18.68 13.48
CA SER A 109 2.98 -17.25 13.19
C SER A 109 3.58 -16.52 14.40
N ILE A 110 4.33 -15.45 14.12
CA ILE A 110 4.84 -14.54 15.16
C ILE A 110 3.74 -13.51 15.43
N GLU A 111 3.29 -13.40 16.67
CA GLU A 111 2.36 -12.35 17.08
C GLU A 111 2.93 -10.97 16.72
N LEU A 112 2.08 -10.08 16.18
CA LEU A 112 2.51 -8.76 15.70
C LEU A 112 3.23 -7.94 16.78
N GLU A 113 2.78 -8.05 18.04
CA GLU A 113 3.37 -7.34 19.18
C GLU A 113 4.79 -7.82 19.54
N LYS A 114 5.12 -9.06 19.16
CA LYS A 114 6.43 -9.69 19.38
C LYS A 114 7.33 -9.61 18.15
N PHE A 115 6.82 -9.07 17.05
CA PHE A 115 7.57 -8.95 15.81
C PHE A 115 8.50 -7.73 15.84
N HIS A 116 9.78 -7.95 15.54
CA HIS A 116 10.79 -6.90 15.48
C HIS A 116 11.41 -6.86 14.08
N LEU A 117 11.39 -5.67 13.47
CA LEU A 117 12.10 -5.40 12.23
C LEU A 117 13.58 -5.20 12.54
N ASN A 118 14.42 -6.10 12.02
CA ASN A 118 15.85 -5.86 11.97
C ASN A 118 16.11 -4.76 10.94
N LYS A 119 16.77 -3.68 11.37
CA LYS A 119 17.31 -2.64 10.49
C LYS A 119 18.67 -3.13 10.00
N ASP A 120 18.67 -4.03 9.03
CA ASP A 120 19.87 -4.34 8.25
C ASP A 120 19.99 -3.35 7.09
#